data_AF-A0A4U0RA94-F1
#
_entry.id   AF-A0A4U0RA94-F1
#
_cell.length_a   1.000
_cell.length_b   1.000
_cell.length_c   1.000
_cell.angle_alpha   90.00
_cell.angle_beta   90.00
_cell.angle_gamma   90.00
#
_symmetry.space_group_name_H-M   'P 1'
#
loop_
_entity.id
_entity.type
_entity.pdbx_description
1 polymer ?
#
loop_
_entity_poly.entity_id
_entity_poly.type
_entity_poly.pdbx_seq_one_letter_code
_entity_poly.pdbx_strand_id
1 'polypeptide(L)'
;MMRTAVMTMAYNEGVILPKWVKYYGQIFGKENLFIFDHGSDDGSTENLGAVNIIKLPRTPFSDIVRSKMISSFSASFLSFFDYFIYTDADEFLCVDPVKYINLKNYLHVKAPEHVTAIGLNIFHSFEDEAPLNISRPVLTQRSYAYFLPSMCKTLITKKPTNWGGGFHACNHRQNFDEVYNFHLKQMDREIALDRLRILRSIERDGDFGTHQRIEDAKMNLIFKQINSRDREDNFDFSFEIEELEENISKNHADKYIFNVDYQSRHRNNLRKIPEQFKGIF
;
A
#
# COMPACT_ATOMS: atom_id res chain seq x y z
N MET A 1 -1.42 10.36 25.29
CA MET A 1 -1.58 9.10 24.51
C MET A 1 -1.25 9.45 23.06
N MET A 2 -0.43 8.64 22.38
CA MET A 2 0.00 8.91 21.00
C MET A 2 -1.20 8.85 20.03
N ARG A 3 -1.36 9.88 19.22
CA ARG A 3 -2.42 10.04 18.20
C ARG A 3 -1.83 9.88 16.82
N THR A 4 -2.42 9.01 16.01
CA THR A 4 -1.98 8.73 14.64
C THR A 4 -3.17 8.87 13.71
N ALA A 5 -3.07 9.76 12.72
CA ALA A 5 -4.04 9.83 11.64
C ALA A 5 -3.63 8.86 10.54
N VAL A 6 -4.57 8.02 10.08
CA VAL A 6 -4.36 7.11 8.94
C VAL A 6 -5.30 7.51 7.83
N MET A 7 -4.76 7.67 6.63
CA MET A 7 -5.47 8.27 5.51
C MET A 7 -5.36 7.44 4.25
N THR A 8 -6.46 7.38 3.51
CA THR A 8 -6.50 6.82 2.16
C THR A 8 -7.43 7.63 1.26
N MET A 9 -7.35 7.38 -0.04
CA MET A 9 -8.28 7.90 -1.04
C MET A 9 -8.88 6.72 -1.80
N ALA A 10 -10.20 6.70 -1.92
CA ALA A 10 -10.94 5.59 -2.51
C ALA A 10 -11.89 6.06 -3.61
N TYR A 11 -12.13 5.19 -4.58
CA TYR A 11 -13.18 5.31 -5.59
C TYR A 11 -13.69 3.91 -5.91
N ASN A 12 -14.95 3.64 -5.58
CA ASN A 12 -15.62 2.36 -5.83
C ASN A 12 -14.82 1.14 -5.33
N GLU A 13 -14.46 1.17 -4.05
CA GLU A 13 -13.61 0.16 -3.39
C GLU A 13 -14.39 -0.75 -2.43
N GLY A 14 -15.53 -1.30 -2.89
CA GLY A 14 -16.43 -2.10 -2.06
C GLY A 14 -15.83 -3.38 -1.46
N VAL A 15 -14.73 -3.89 -2.02
CA VAL A 15 -14.07 -5.12 -1.55
C VAL A 15 -12.93 -4.83 -0.58
N ILE A 16 -12.06 -3.87 -0.92
CA ILE A 16 -10.80 -3.65 -0.20
C ILE A 16 -10.96 -2.63 0.92
N LEU A 17 -11.73 -1.55 0.69
CA LEU A 17 -11.90 -0.48 1.69
C LEU A 17 -12.44 -0.99 3.05
N PRO A 18 -13.42 -1.91 3.12
CA PRO A 18 -13.85 -2.47 4.39
C PRO A 18 -12.74 -3.22 5.16
N LYS A 19 -11.82 -3.89 4.44
CA LYS A 19 -10.67 -4.56 5.05
C LYS A 19 -9.68 -3.53 5.61
N TRP A 20 -9.42 -2.46 4.86
CA TRP A 20 -8.56 -1.35 5.28
C TRP A 20 -9.11 -0.69 6.56
N VAL A 21 -10.41 -0.37 6.57
CA VAL A 21 -11.10 0.22 7.73
C VAL A 21 -11.05 -0.71 8.94
N LYS A 22 -11.27 -2.02 8.74
CA LYS A 22 -11.20 -2.99 9.83
C LYS A 22 -9.80 -3.06 10.42
N TYR A 23 -8.77 -3.20 9.58
CA TYR A 23 -7.38 -3.37 10.01
C TYR A 23 -6.87 -2.13 10.76
N TYR A 24 -6.86 -0.96 10.10
CA TYR A 24 -6.35 0.26 10.73
C TYR A 24 -7.25 0.73 11.88
N GLY A 25 -8.55 0.47 11.82
CA GLY A 25 -9.49 0.82 12.89
C GLY A 25 -9.28 0.01 14.17
N GLN A 26 -8.87 -1.27 14.06
CA GLN A 26 -8.48 -2.08 15.21
C GLN A 26 -7.20 -1.58 15.89
N ILE A 27 -6.27 -1.01 15.12
CA ILE A 27 -4.98 -0.54 15.63
C ILE A 27 -5.08 0.88 16.21
N PHE A 28 -5.72 1.79 15.47
CA PHE A 28 -5.69 3.23 15.75
C PHE A 28 -7.03 3.80 16.22
N GLY A 29 -8.13 3.06 16.12
CA GLY A 29 -9.48 3.60 16.33
C GLY A 29 -10.06 4.17 15.04
N LYS A 30 -11.34 3.91 14.76
CA LYS A 30 -12.00 4.33 13.51
C LYS A 30 -12.09 5.84 13.38
N GLU A 31 -12.21 6.55 14.49
CA GLU A 31 -12.23 8.02 14.60
C GLU A 31 -10.92 8.68 14.16
N ASN A 32 -9.83 7.91 14.06
CA ASN A 32 -8.54 8.38 13.59
C ASN A 32 -8.26 7.98 12.12
N LEU A 33 -9.26 7.41 11.44
CA LEU A 33 -9.19 7.09 10.01
C LEU A 33 -9.86 8.18 9.19
N PHE A 34 -9.24 8.52 8.06
CA PHE A 34 -9.70 9.56 7.14
C PHE A 34 -9.72 9.02 5.71
N ILE A 35 -10.88 9.08 5.06
CA ILE A 35 -11.07 8.61 3.69
C ILE A 35 -11.46 9.80 2.82
N PHE A 36 -10.64 10.09 1.81
CA PHE A 36 -11.07 10.92 0.70
C PHE A 36 -11.86 10.06 -0.28
N ASP A 37 -13.17 10.27 -0.31
CA ASP A 37 -14.05 9.63 -1.27
C ASP A 37 -14.02 10.43 -2.58
N HIS A 38 -13.39 9.88 -3.63
CA HIS A 38 -13.25 10.54 -4.93
C HIS A 38 -14.46 10.30 -5.83
N GLY A 39 -15.64 10.59 -5.29
CA GLY A 39 -16.92 10.49 -5.97
C GLY A 39 -17.38 9.05 -6.23
N SER A 40 -17.24 8.17 -5.23
CA SER A 40 -17.79 6.81 -5.30
C SER A 40 -19.31 6.85 -5.43
N ASP A 41 -19.85 5.93 -6.22
CA ASP A 41 -21.28 5.80 -6.52
C ASP A 41 -21.81 4.36 -6.33
N ASP A 42 -20.96 3.46 -5.84
CA ASP A 42 -21.26 2.05 -5.57
C ASP A 42 -21.67 1.76 -4.11
N GLY A 43 -21.72 2.80 -3.26
CA GLY A 43 -21.99 2.67 -1.83
C GLY A 43 -20.81 2.18 -0.99
N SER A 44 -19.61 2.00 -1.56
CA SER A 44 -18.42 1.48 -0.85
C SER A 44 -17.94 2.35 0.32
N THR A 45 -18.30 3.64 0.31
CA THR A 45 -17.97 4.59 1.38
C THR A 45 -19.12 4.77 2.39
N GLU A 46 -20.20 4.01 2.27
CA GLU A 46 -21.32 4.09 3.21
C GLU A 46 -21.13 3.14 4.41
N ASN A 47 -21.77 3.46 5.55
CA ASN A 47 -21.84 2.58 6.72
C ASN A 47 -20.49 2.14 7.32
N LEU A 48 -19.41 2.92 7.15
CA LEU A 48 -18.06 2.58 7.65
C LEU A 48 -17.87 2.81 9.18
N GLY A 49 -18.89 3.33 9.86
CA GLY A 49 -18.88 3.62 11.31
C GLY A 49 -18.32 4.99 11.62
N ALA A 50 -17.46 5.10 12.63
CA ALA A 50 -16.89 6.38 13.09
C ALA A 50 -15.75 6.94 12.20
N VAL A 51 -15.59 6.43 10.98
CA VAL A 51 -14.55 6.88 10.04
C VAL A 51 -14.92 8.27 9.51
N ASN A 52 -13.91 9.14 9.39
CA ASN A 52 -14.09 10.47 8.80
C ASN A 52 -14.07 10.35 7.27
N ILE A 53 -15.16 10.73 6.61
CA ILE A 53 -15.26 10.70 5.15
C ILE A 53 -15.31 12.12 4.62
N ILE A 54 -14.38 12.46 3.74
CA ILE A 54 -14.33 13.73 3.03
C ILE A 54 -14.68 13.47 1.57
N LYS A 55 -15.91 13.85 1.18
CA LYS A 55 -16.39 13.68 -0.19
C LYS A 55 -15.75 14.74 -1.10
N LEU A 56 -15.08 14.27 -2.14
CA LEU A 56 -14.52 15.09 -3.21
C LEU A 56 -15.42 15.00 -4.45
N PRO A 57 -15.54 16.08 -5.24
CA PRO A 57 -16.16 15.97 -6.56
C PRO A 57 -15.38 14.98 -7.42
N ARG A 58 -16.10 14.21 -8.25
CA ARG A 58 -15.46 13.36 -9.25
C ARG A 58 -14.79 14.24 -10.29
N THR A 59 -13.50 14.01 -10.49
CA THR A 59 -12.67 14.66 -11.52
C THR A 59 -11.87 13.59 -12.26
N PRO A 60 -11.24 13.90 -13.40
CA PRO A 60 -10.19 13.06 -13.95
C PRO A 60 -9.16 12.73 -12.85
N PHE A 61 -8.71 11.48 -12.82
CA PHE A 61 -7.70 11.05 -11.87
C PHE A 61 -6.36 11.69 -12.22
N SER A 62 -5.74 12.34 -11.24
CA SER A 62 -4.43 12.98 -11.37
C SER A 62 -3.59 12.66 -10.14
N ASP A 63 -2.49 11.91 -10.33
CA ASP A 63 -1.56 11.62 -9.25
C ASP A 63 -0.89 12.89 -8.72
N ILE A 64 -0.70 13.91 -9.57
CA ILE A 64 -0.13 15.20 -9.18
C ILE A 64 -1.05 15.92 -8.19
N VAL A 65 -2.33 16.05 -8.54
CA VAL A 65 -3.33 16.70 -7.67
C VAL A 65 -3.49 15.92 -6.38
N ARG A 66 -3.61 14.59 -6.49
CA ARG A 66 -3.74 13.68 -5.35
C ARG A 66 -2.55 13.80 -4.39
N SER A 67 -1.32 13.65 -4.87
CA SER A 67 -0.14 13.69 -3.99
C SER A 67 0.08 15.08 -3.37
N LYS A 68 -0.21 16.16 -4.12
CA LYS A 68 -0.15 17.53 -3.59
C LYS A 68 -1.15 17.74 -2.46
N MET A 69 -2.41 17.34 -2.66
CA MET A 69 -3.44 17.42 -1.63
C MET A 69 -3.03 16.67 -0.37
N ILE A 70 -2.66 15.39 -0.49
CA ILE A 70 -2.25 14.57 0.66
C ILE A 70 -1.04 15.16 1.38
N SER A 71 -0.08 15.74 0.66
CA SER A 71 1.07 16.43 1.25
C SER A 71 0.64 17.64 2.11
N SER A 72 -0.32 18.43 1.63
CA SER A 72 -0.89 19.54 2.41
C SER A 72 -1.67 19.05 3.64
N PHE A 73 -2.37 17.92 3.52
CA PHE A 73 -3.07 17.30 4.65
C PHE A 73 -2.10 16.76 5.69
N SER A 74 -0.99 16.13 5.30
CA SER A 74 0.05 15.69 6.23
C SER A 74 0.57 16.85 7.08
N ALA A 75 0.88 17.99 6.46
CA ALA A 75 1.33 19.18 7.20
C ALA A 75 0.28 19.69 8.19
N SER A 76 -0.98 19.74 7.78
CA SER A 76 -2.07 20.26 8.61
C SER A 76 -2.41 19.32 9.77
N PHE A 77 -2.45 18.01 9.51
CA PHE A 77 -2.83 17.00 10.49
C PHE A 77 -1.76 16.82 11.57
N LEU A 78 -0.48 16.92 11.20
CA LEU A 78 0.61 16.85 12.18
C LEU A 78 0.63 18.01 13.19
N SER A 79 -0.25 19.02 13.04
CA SER A 79 -0.51 20.02 14.10
C SER A 79 -1.36 19.47 15.25
N PHE A 80 -2.05 18.35 15.05
CA PHE A 80 -2.99 17.75 16.02
C PHE A 80 -2.70 16.27 16.32
N PHE A 81 -2.00 15.59 15.42
CA PHE A 81 -1.60 14.19 15.51
C PHE A 81 -0.08 14.08 15.63
N ASP A 82 0.39 13.07 16.35
CA ASP A 82 1.83 12.78 16.48
C ASP A 82 2.36 12.12 15.20
N TYR A 83 1.56 11.28 14.56
CA TYR A 83 1.90 10.59 13.31
C TYR A 83 0.84 10.79 12.24
N PHE A 84 1.28 10.85 10.99
CA PHE A 84 0.45 10.80 9.80
C PHE A 84 0.87 9.59 8.96
N ILE A 85 -0.10 8.75 8.62
CA ILE A 85 0.06 7.60 7.76
C ILE A 85 -0.80 7.81 6.53
N TYR A 86 -0.22 7.67 5.35
CA TYR A 86 -0.98 7.58 4.10
C TYR A 86 -0.70 6.26 3.42
N THR A 87 -1.74 5.60 2.91
CA THR A 87 -1.66 4.36 2.13
C THR A 87 -2.72 4.37 1.05
N ASP A 88 -2.46 3.77 -0.11
CA ASP A 88 -3.55 3.39 -1.01
C ASP A 88 -4.47 2.35 -0.31
N ALA A 89 -5.74 2.24 -0.72
CA ALA A 89 -6.72 1.42 0.02
C ALA A 89 -6.33 -0.07 0.08
N ASP A 90 -5.52 -0.52 -0.88
CA ASP A 90 -4.97 -1.88 -1.01
C ASP A 90 -3.57 -2.05 -0.41
N GLU A 91 -3.12 -1.14 0.45
CA GLU A 91 -1.81 -1.16 1.11
C GLU A 91 -1.93 -1.32 2.65
N PHE A 92 -1.30 -2.37 3.18
CA PHE A 92 -1.41 -2.78 4.57
C PHE A 92 -0.05 -2.78 5.25
N LEU A 93 0.22 -1.76 6.06
CA LEU A 93 1.44 -1.60 6.83
C LEU A 93 1.42 -2.53 8.05
N CYS A 94 2.34 -3.48 8.09
CA CYS A 94 2.45 -4.49 9.13
C CYS A 94 3.85 -4.47 9.75
N VAL A 95 3.94 -4.93 10.98
CA VAL A 95 5.21 -5.19 11.68
C VAL A 95 5.24 -6.66 12.07
N ASP A 96 6.43 -7.21 12.33
CA ASP A 96 6.56 -8.59 12.81
C ASP A 96 5.85 -8.76 14.16
N PRO A 97 4.77 -9.57 14.26
CA PRO A 97 4.01 -9.74 15.48
C PRO A 97 4.79 -10.41 16.62
N VAL A 98 5.93 -11.04 16.31
CA VAL A 98 6.84 -11.59 17.33
C VAL A 98 7.61 -10.46 18.04
N LYS A 99 7.83 -9.33 17.36
CA LYS A 99 8.61 -8.19 17.86
C LYS A 99 7.73 -7.08 18.43
N TYR A 100 6.57 -6.83 17.83
CA TYR A 100 5.67 -5.75 18.22
C TYR A 100 4.22 -6.23 18.22
N ILE A 101 3.41 -5.74 19.16
CA ILE A 101 2.00 -6.13 19.27
C ILE A 101 1.21 -5.74 18.00
N ASN A 102 1.49 -4.56 17.47
CA ASN A 102 0.92 -4.01 16.24
C ASN A 102 1.71 -2.74 15.83
N LEU A 103 1.29 -2.10 14.73
CA LEU A 103 1.95 -0.90 14.23
C LEU A 103 1.94 0.27 15.25
N LYS A 104 0.86 0.43 16.04
CA LYS A 104 0.80 1.47 17.09
C LYS A 104 1.83 1.22 18.20
N ASN A 105 2.02 -0.04 18.59
CA ASN A 105 3.07 -0.41 19.55
C ASN A 105 4.47 -0.14 18.98
N TYR A 106 4.74 -0.49 17.73
CA TYR A 106 5.99 -0.16 17.05
C TYR A 106 6.28 1.36 17.06
N LEU A 107 5.30 2.19 16.68
CA LEU A 107 5.46 3.66 16.66
C LEU A 107 5.73 4.22 18.06
N HIS A 108 5.13 3.64 19.09
CA HIS A 108 5.39 4.06 20.48
C HIS A 108 6.80 3.69 20.94
N VAL A 109 7.27 2.48 20.62
CA VAL A 109 8.57 1.95 21.06
C VAL A 109 9.74 2.57 20.30
N LYS A 110 9.64 2.63 18.97
CA LYS A 110 10.72 3.12 18.09
C LYS A 110 10.70 4.62 17.90
N ALA A 111 9.55 5.26 18.03
CA ALA A 111 9.34 6.68 17.83
C ALA A 111 10.05 7.26 16.58
N PRO A 112 9.96 6.62 15.40
CA PRO A 112 10.69 7.06 14.22
C PRO A 112 10.20 8.42 13.73
N GLU A 113 11.06 9.20 13.07
CA GLU A 113 10.66 10.46 12.43
C GLU A 113 9.88 10.22 11.13
N HIS A 114 10.29 9.22 10.36
CA HIS A 114 9.57 8.70 9.19
C HIS A 114 10.03 7.27 8.89
N VAL A 115 9.20 6.50 8.19
CA VAL A 115 9.50 5.12 7.79
C VAL A 115 9.15 4.89 6.32
N THR A 116 10.12 4.37 5.58
CA THR A 116 9.93 3.73 4.29
C THR A 116 9.61 2.26 4.52
N ALA A 117 8.40 1.85 4.18
CA ALA A 117 7.98 0.47 4.36
C ALA A 117 8.60 -0.44 3.28
N ILE A 118 8.89 -1.68 3.64
CA ILE A 118 9.36 -2.74 2.76
C ILE A 118 8.20 -3.18 1.87
N GLY A 119 8.27 -2.87 0.58
CA GLY A 119 7.21 -3.10 -0.39
C GLY A 119 7.09 -4.55 -0.82
N LEU A 120 5.98 -5.19 -0.47
CA LEU A 120 5.66 -6.55 -0.85
C LEU A 120 4.35 -6.58 -1.62
N ASN A 121 4.22 -7.52 -2.54
CA ASN A 121 2.95 -7.75 -3.22
C ASN A 121 2.46 -9.17 -2.97
N ILE A 122 1.19 -9.25 -2.56
CA ILE A 122 0.46 -10.51 -2.41
C ILE A 122 -0.17 -10.86 -3.76
N PHE A 123 -0.07 -12.12 -4.13
CA PHE A 123 -0.70 -12.63 -5.34
C PHE A 123 -1.50 -13.90 -5.05
N HIS A 124 -2.45 -14.19 -5.93
CA HIS A 124 -3.21 -15.43 -5.94
C HIS A 124 -2.47 -16.50 -6.75
N SER A 125 -1.97 -17.52 -6.08
CA SER A 125 -1.38 -18.67 -6.77
C SER A 125 -2.48 -19.59 -7.28
N PHE A 126 -3.18 -19.17 -8.34
CA PHE A 126 -4.45 -19.75 -8.80
C PHE A 126 -4.40 -21.24 -9.22
N GLU A 127 -3.22 -21.85 -9.29
CA GLU A 127 -3.04 -23.29 -9.52
C GLU A 127 -3.03 -24.08 -8.20
N ASP A 128 -2.59 -23.44 -7.11
CA ASP A 128 -2.37 -24.03 -5.78
C ASP A 128 -3.39 -23.54 -4.73
N GLU A 129 -4.02 -22.38 -4.95
CA GLU A 129 -4.89 -21.68 -4.01
C GLU A 129 -6.31 -21.53 -4.55
N ALA A 130 -7.28 -21.59 -3.63
CA ALA A 130 -8.67 -21.31 -3.95
C ALA A 130 -8.94 -19.80 -4.07
N PRO A 131 -9.99 -19.40 -4.81
CA PRO A 131 -10.48 -18.03 -4.82
C PRO A 131 -10.67 -17.46 -3.41
N LEU A 132 -10.40 -16.16 -3.25
CA LEU A 132 -10.42 -15.50 -1.95
C LEU A 132 -11.83 -15.53 -1.35
N ASN A 133 -11.95 -16.06 -0.13
CA ASN A 133 -13.10 -15.75 0.70
C ASN A 133 -12.85 -14.40 1.41
N ILE A 134 -13.57 -13.36 0.97
CA ILE A 134 -13.43 -11.99 1.49
C ILE A 134 -13.78 -11.87 2.98
N SER A 135 -14.54 -12.79 3.57
CA SER A 135 -14.90 -12.75 5.00
C SER A 135 -13.77 -13.20 5.91
N ARG A 136 -12.72 -13.82 5.36
CA ARG A 136 -11.54 -14.31 6.08
C ARG A 136 -10.34 -13.36 5.88
N PRO A 137 -9.35 -13.41 6.79
CA PRO A 137 -8.10 -12.69 6.60
C PRO A 137 -7.40 -13.14 5.32
N VAL A 138 -6.82 -12.19 4.59
CA VAL A 138 -6.17 -12.43 3.29
C VAL A 138 -4.96 -13.34 3.48
N LEU A 139 -4.13 -13.07 4.48
CA LEU A 139 -2.87 -13.80 4.64
C LEU A 139 -3.07 -15.26 5.07
N THR A 140 -4.19 -15.63 5.70
CA THR A 140 -4.54 -17.06 5.94
C THR A 140 -4.80 -17.86 4.65
N GLN A 141 -4.99 -17.18 3.53
CA GLN A 141 -5.37 -17.78 2.24
C GLN A 141 -4.29 -17.60 1.17
N ARG A 142 -3.26 -16.78 1.45
CA ARG A 142 -2.15 -16.47 0.54
C ARG A 142 -0.83 -16.88 1.15
N SER A 143 -0.11 -17.73 0.43
CA SER A 143 1.04 -18.44 0.96
C SER A 143 2.35 -17.70 0.73
N TYR A 144 2.43 -16.92 -0.34
CA TYR A 144 3.66 -16.29 -0.81
C TYR A 144 3.46 -14.80 -1.10
N ALA A 145 4.53 -14.04 -0.91
CA ALA A 145 4.68 -12.66 -1.34
C ALA A 145 5.94 -12.53 -2.20
N TYR A 146 6.09 -11.42 -2.91
CA TYR A 146 7.36 -11.09 -3.57
C TYR A 146 7.70 -9.61 -3.37
N PHE A 147 8.99 -9.30 -3.41
CA PHE A 147 9.48 -7.93 -3.25
C PHE A 147 9.09 -7.09 -4.47
N LEU A 148 8.52 -5.92 -4.21
CA LEU A 148 8.08 -4.99 -5.24
C LEU A 148 8.63 -3.59 -4.92
N PRO A 149 9.74 -3.16 -5.56
CA PRO A 149 10.38 -1.87 -5.28
C PRO A 149 9.43 -0.67 -5.35
N SER A 150 8.46 -0.69 -6.26
CA SER A 150 7.49 0.40 -6.38
C SER A 150 6.55 0.51 -5.17
N MET A 151 6.40 -0.53 -4.36
CA MET A 151 5.62 -0.50 -3.12
C MET A 151 6.47 -0.13 -1.89
N CYS A 152 7.79 0.05 -2.06
CA CYS A 152 8.64 0.65 -1.04
C CYS A 152 8.36 2.15 -0.99
N LYS A 153 7.53 2.58 -0.04
CA LYS A 153 7.05 3.97 0.04
C LYS A 153 7.25 4.51 1.45
N THR A 154 7.59 5.80 1.57
CA THR A 154 7.62 6.51 2.86
C THR A 154 6.20 6.85 3.28
N LEU A 155 5.59 5.99 4.08
CA LEU A 155 4.14 6.02 4.37
C LEU A 155 3.81 6.43 5.80
N ILE A 156 4.79 6.42 6.71
CA ILE A 156 4.64 6.83 8.11
C ILE A 156 5.51 8.05 8.35
N THR A 157 4.95 9.13 8.87
CA THR A 157 5.69 10.38 9.06
C THR A 157 5.26 11.10 10.35
N LYS A 158 6.23 11.67 11.04
CA LYS A 158 6.06 12.56 12.21
C LYS A 158 6.26 14.03 11.83
N LYS A 159 6.80 14.26 10.63
CA LYS A 159 7.04 15.58 10.04
C LYS A 159 6.32 15.72 8.69
N PRO A 160 5.91 16.94 8.32
CA PRO A 160 5.29 17.21 7.03
C PRO A 160 6.09 16.60 5.90
N THR A 161 5.41 15.87 5.03
CA THR A 161 6.04 15.17 3.91
C THR A 161 5.40 15.59 2.61
N ASN A 162 6.24 15.91 1.63
CA ASN A 162 5.85 16.35 0.30
C ASN A 162 6.07 15.21 -0.70
N TRP A 163 5.02 14.42 -0.92
CA TRP A 163 5.05 13.29 -1.85
C TRP A 163 4.91 13.72 -3.31
N GLY A 164 5.43 12.90 -4.22
CA GLY A 164 5.27 13.04 -5.66
C GLY A 164 5.33 11.68 -6.35
N GLY A 165 5.06 11.67 -7.67
CA GLY A 165 5.13 10.47 -8.50
C GLY A 165 4.26 9.34 -7.97
N GLY A 166 2.98 9.57 -7.68
CA GLY A 166 2.11 8.53 -7.13
C GLY A 166 2.57 7.98 -5.77
N PHE A 167 3.18 8.83 -4.95
CA PHE A 167 3.74 8.49 -3.62
C PHE A 167 5.04 7.67 -3.64
N HIS A 168 5.65 7.46 -4.82
CA HIS A 168 6.95 6.79 -4.94
C HIS A 168 8.14 7.70 -4.62
N ALA A 169 7.93 9.02 -4.52
CA ALA A 169 8.96 9.99 -4.19
C ALA A 169 8.52 10.90 -3.05
N CYS A 170 9.46 11.38 -2.23
CA CYS A 170 9.18 12.40 -1.21
C CYS A 170 10.41 13.26 -0.87
N ASN A 171 10.23 14.31 -0.07
CA ASN A 171 11.31 15.20 0.36
C ASN A 171 12.20 14.63 1.49
N HIS A 172 11.89 13.44 2.00
CA HIS A 172 12.72 12.73 2.97
C HIS A 172 13.49 11.61 2.27
N ARG A 173 14.79 11.47 2.59
CA ARG A 173 15.54 10.30 2.14
C ARG A 173 14.88 9.05 2.75
N GLN A 174 14.79 7.99 1.96
CA GLN A 174 14.18 6.74 2.41
C GLN A 174 14.92 6.20 3.64
N ASN A 175 14.13 5.63 4.55
CA ASN A 175 14.56 5.15 5.85
C ASN A 175 13.81 3.84 6.14
N PHE A 176 14.41 2.72 5.76
CA PHE A 176 13.84 1.40 5.98
C PHE A 176 13.94 1.00 7.45
N ASP A 177 12.92 0.28 7.92
CA ASP A 177 12.89 -0.41 9.20
C ASP A 177 11.99 -1.65 9.05
N GLU A 178 11.68 -2.34 10.14
CA GLU A 178 10.91 -3.59 10.18
C GLU A 178 9.38 -3.41 9.95
N VAL A 179 9.00 -2.50 9.04
CA VAL A 179 7.62 -2.25 8.61
C VAL A 179 7.45 -2.73 7.17
N TYR A 180 6.52 -3.65 6.95
CA TYR A 180 6.19 -4.22 5.65
C TYR A 180 4.93 -3.58 5.09
N ASN A 181 4.95 -3.17 3.82
CA ASN A 181 3.76 -2.76 3.08
C ASN A 181 3.28 -3.94 2.22
N PHE A 182 2.24 -4.63 2.66
CA PHE A 182 1.58 -5.65 1.84
C PHE A 182 0.59 -4.98 0.89
N HIS A 183 0.88 -5.04 -0.40
CA HIS A 183 0.02 -4.55 -1.46
C HIS A 183 -0.84 -5.67 -2.04
N LEU A 184 -2.15 -5.40 -2.18
CA LEU A 184 -3.18 -6.41 -2.41
C LEU A 184 -3.72 -6.44 -3.84
N LYS A 185 -3.13 -5.69 -4.78
CA LYS A 185 -3.65 -5.61 -6.16
C LYS A 185 -3.87 -6.97 -6.83
N GLN A 186 -3.04 -7.96 -6.52
CA GLN A 186 -3.10 -9.29 -7.13
C GLN A 186 -3.55 -10.37 -6.13
N MET A 187 -4.05 -9.98 -4.95
CA MET A 187 -4.45 -10.93 -3.91
C MET A 187 -5.51 -11.93 -4.37
N ASP A 188 -6.29 -11.60 -5.39
CA ASP A 188 -7.21 -12.51 -6.04
C ASP A 188 -7.30 -12.17 -7.51
N ARG A 189 -7.35 -13.19 -8.35
CA ARG A 189 -7.32 -13.03 -9.80
C ARG A 189 -8.60 -12.38 -10.32
N GLU A 190 -9.76 -12.85 -9.86
CA GLU A 190 -11.04 -12.33 -10.35
C GLU A 190 -11.31 -10.94 -9.78
N ILE A 191 -10.99 -10.71 -8.50
CA ILE A 191 -11.08 -9.36 -7.89
C ILE A 191 -10.18 -8.37 -8.64
N ALA A 192 -8.95 -8.78 -9.01
CA ALA A 192 -8.04 -7.92 -9.77
C ALA A 192 -8.62 -7.57 -11.16
N LEU A 193 -9.20 -8.55 -11.87
CA LEU A 193 -9.82 -8.34 -13.17
C LEU A 193 -11.05 -7.42 -13.09
N ASP A 194 -11.93 -7.65 -12.10
CA ASP A 194 -13.11 -6.81 -11.87
C ASP A 194 -12.70 -5.37 -11.56
N ARG A 195 -11.70 -5.17 -10.71
CA ARG A 195 -11.16 -3.84 -10.40
C ARG A 195 -10.59 -3.16 -11.64
N LEU A 196 -9.88 -3.88 -12.52
CA LEU A 196 -9.39 -3.32 -13.78
C LEU A 196 -10.50 -2.88 -14.74
N ARG A 197 -11.68 -3.51 -14.71
CA ARG A 197 -12.83 -3.07 -15.53
C ARG A 197 -13.29 -1.68 -15.14
N ILE A 198 -13.37 -1.41 -13.83
CA ILE A 198 -13.68 -0.07 -13.29
C ILE A 198 -12.56 0.91 -13.61
N LEU A 199 -11.30 0.54 -13.34
CA LEU A 199 -10.16 1.46 -13.48
C LEU A 199 -9.86 1.87 -14.93
N ARG A 200 -10.25 1.04 -15.92
CA ARG A 200 -10.14 1.35 -17.36
C ARG A 200 -11.11 2.43 -17.83
N SER A 201 -12.27 2.58 -17.18
CA SER A 201 -13.26 3.61 -17.56
C SER A 201 -12.99 4.97 -16.91
N ILE A 202 -12.03 5.06 -16.00
CA ILE A 202 -11.71 6.31 -15.30
C ILE A 202 -10.91 7.24 -16.23
N GLU A 203 -11.44 8.45 -16.45
CA GLU A 203 -10.71 9.54 -17.11
C GLU A 203 -9.48 9.94 -16.29
N ARG A 204 -8.36 10.21 -16.96
CA ARG A 204 -7.07 10.53 -16.32
C ARG A 204 -6.44 11.75 -16.95
N ASP A 205 -5.79 12.54 -16.11
CA ASP A 205 -4.95 13.65 -16.52
C ASP A 205 -3.53 13.12 -16.81
N GLY A 206 -3.18 12.96 -18.09
CA GLY A 206 -1.90 12.37 -18.52
C GLY A 206 -1.81 10.85 -18.37
N ASP A 207 -0.58 10.32 -18.50
CA ASP A 207 -0.32 8.87 -18.56
C ASP A 207 -0.07 8.20 -17.20
N PHE A 208 -0.67 8.73 -16.12
CA PHE A 208 -0.52 8.13 -14.79
C PHE A 208 -1.33 6.83 -14.65
N GLY A 209 -0.78 5.88 -13.89
CA GLY A 209 -1.46 4.63 -13.58
C GLY A 209 -1.78 3.74 -14.80
N THR A 210 -0.94 3.76 -15.84
CA THR A 210 -1.07 2.85 -17.01
C THR A 210 -1.18 1.38 -16.61
N HIS A 211 -0.45 0.95 -15.58
CA HIS A 211 -0.54 -0.39 -15.00
C HIS A 211 -1.93 -0.74 -14.42
N GLN A 212 -2.80 0.25 -14.20
CA GLN A 212 -4.20 0.09 -13.77
C GLN A 212 -5.19 0.03 -14.94
N ARG A 213 -4.72 0.19 -16.19
CA ARG A 213 -5.54 0.20 -17.42
C ARG A 213 -5.20 -0.93 -18.38
N ILE A 214 -4.42 -1.92 -17.94
CA ILE A 214 -4.02 -3.05 -18.79
C ILE A 214 -5.22 -3.97 -19.07
N GLU A 215 -5.18 -4.63 -20.22
CA GLU A 215 -6.20 -5.61 -20.61
C GLU A 215 -6.16 -6.88 -19.73
N ASP A 216 -7.30 -7.57 -19.64
CA ASP A 216 -7.44 -8.83 -18.90
C ASP A 216 -6.39 -9.86 -19.31
N ALA A 217 -6.14 -9.98 -20.62
CA ALA A 217 -5.12 -10.89 -21.15
C ALA A 217 -3.72 -10.58 -20.59
N LYS A 218 -3.37 -9.29 -20.44
CA LYS A 218 -2.09 -8.88 -19.86
C LYS A 218 -2.03 -9.15 -18.37
N MET A 219 -3.12 -8.90 -17.62
CA MET A 219 -3.17 -9.23 -16.19
C MET A 219 -3.05 -10.74 -15.95
N ASN A 220 -3.74 -11.56 -16.75
CA ASN A 220 -3.62 -13.01 -16.71
C ASN A 220 -2.19 -13.49 -17.02
N LEU A 221 -1.52 -12.86 -17.98
CA LEU A 221 -0.11 -13.16 -18.24
C LEU A 221 0.78 -12.81 -17.04
N ILE A 222 0.54 -11.68 -16.38
CA ILE A 222 1.28 -11.29 -15.17
C ILE A 222 1.07 -12.34 -14.06
N PHE A 223 -0.16 -12.81 -13.82
CA PHE A 223 -0.41 -13.90 -12.87
C PHE A 223 0.39 -15.16 -13.20
N LYS A 224 0.40 -15.59 -14.47
CA LYS A 224 1.21 -16.74 -14.93
C LYS A 224 2.71 -16.53 -14.68
N GLN A 225 3.22 -15.34 -15.00
CA GLN A 225 4.63 -14.99 -14.79
C GLN A 225 5.03 -14.94 -13.32
N ILE A 226 4.12 -14.52 -12.43
CA ILE A 226 4.37 -14.55 -11.00
C ILE A 226 4.36 -15.99 -10.49
N ASN A 227 3.37 -16.81 -10.89
CA ASN A 227 3.28 -18.22 -10.51
C ASN A 227 4.50 -19.06 -10.90
N SER A 228 5.14 -18.73 -12.03
CA SER A 228 6.30 -19.45 -12.55
C SER A 228 7.63 -19.12 -11.85
N ARG A 229 7.64 -18.18 -10.89
CA ARG A 229 8.86 -17.80 -10.16
C ARG A 229 9.26 -18.90 -9.16
N ASP A 230 10.56 -18.99 -8.91
CA ASP A 230 11.11 -19.89 -7.89
C ASP A 230 10.53 -19.50 -6.51
N ARG A 231 10.24 -20.50 -5.68
CA ARG A 231 9.69 -20.33 -4.32
C ARG A 231 10.79 -20.61 -3.29
N GLU A 232 10.90 -19.77 -2.27
CA GLU A 232 11.83 -19.93 -1.15
C GLU A 232 11.08 -19.80 0.19
N ASP A 233 11.61 -20.48 1.21
CA ASP A 233 11.03 -20.49 2.57
C ASP A 233 11.53 -19.33 3.45
N ASN A 234 12.55 -18.58 3.03
CA ASN A 234 13.01 -17.40 3.76
C ASN A 234 12.02 -16.23 3.58
N PHE A 235 11.99 -15.34 4.56
CA PHE A 235 11.25 -14.07 4.51
C PHE A 235 12.17 -12.92 4.89
N ASP A 236 13.29 -12.84 4.17
CA ASP A 236 14.31 -11.81 4.30
C ASP A 236 14.43 -11.07 2.97
N PHE A 237 14.49 -9.74 3.06
CA PHE A 237 14.55 -8.81 1.94
C PHE A 237 15.74 -7.84 2.08
N SER A 238 16.68 -8.13 2.98
CA SER A 238 17.79 -7.23 3.31
C SER A 238 18.64 -6.91 2.08
N PHE A 239 18.85 -7.90 1.19
CA PHE A 239 19.60 -7.71 -0.05
C PHE A 239 18.86 -6.79 -1.04
N GLU A 240 17.57 -7.03 -1.24
CA GLU A 240 16.75 -6.20 -2.13
C GLU A 240 16.65 -4.75 -1.60
N ILE A 241 16.62 -4.57 -0.27
CA ILE A 241 16.66 -3.25 0.36
C ILE A 241 18.02 -2.57 0.13
N GLU A 242 19.14 -3.26 0.39
CA GLU A 242 20.49 -2.72 0.17
C GLU A 242 20.66 -2.25 -1.29
N GLU A 243 20.25 -3.09 -2.25
CA GLU A 243 20.30 -2.76 -3.66
C GLU A 243 19.40 -1.57 -4.03
N LEU A 244 18.23 -1.46 -3.40
CA LEU A 244 17.32 -0.34 -3.63
C LEU A 244 17.88 0.96 -3.06
N GLU A 245 18.58 0.90 -1.92
CA GLU A 245 19.24 2.05 -1.29
C GLU A 245 20.42 2.59 -2.12
N GLU A 246 21.15 1.72 -2.82
CA GLU A 246 22.19 2.11 -3.79
C GLU A 246 21.62 2.92 -4.96
N ASN A 247 20.32 2.75 -5.26
CA ASN A 247 19.62 3.38 -6.39
C ASN A 247 18.77 4.59 -5.99
N ILE A 248 18.97 5.14 -4.79
CA ILE A 248 18.32 6.38 -4.36
C ILE A 248 18.92 7.57 -5.09
N SER A 249 18.06 8.36 -5.73
CA SER A 249 18.42 9.62 -6.37
C SER A 249 17.39 10.69 -6.05
N LYS A 250 17.68 11.93 -6.46
CA LYS A 250 16.67 13.00 -6.47
C LYS A 250 16.13 13.20 -7.87
N ASN A 251 14.81 13.38 -7.99
CA ASN A 251 14.18 13.77 -9.24
C ASN A 251 14.30 15.29 -9.50
N HIS A 252 13.75 15.76 -10.62
CA HIS A 252 13.76 17.18 -11.02
C HIS A 252 13.03 18.13 -10.04
N ALA A 253 12.25 17.62 -9.11
CA ALA A 253 11.55 18.38 -8.07
C ALA A 253 12.25 18.30 -6.70
N ASP A 254 13.52 17.88 -6.66
CA ASP A 254 14.35 17.69 -5.46
C ASP A 254 13.77 16.68 -4.45
N LYS A 255 12.97 15.71 -4.94
CA LYS A 255 12.40 14.62 -4.13
C LYS A 255 13.22 13.35 -4.31
N TYR A 256 13.50 12.67 -3.21
CA TYR A 256 14.11 11.34 -3.21
C TYR A 256 13.19 10.33 -3.85
N ILE A 257 13.73 9.49 -4.72
CA ILE A 257 13.04 8.45 -5.48
C ILE A 257 13.99 7.27 -5.69
N PHE A 258 13.44 6.06 -5.78
CA PHE A 258 14.16 4.91 -6.28
C PHE A 258 14.12 4.88 -7.81
N ASN A 259 15.24 4.57 -8.45
CA ASN A 259 15.15 4.02 -9.80
C ASN A 259 14.56 2.60 -9.67
N VAL A 260 13.33 2.37 -10.16
CA VAL A 260 12.65 1.06 -10.05
C VAL A 260 12.82 0.19 -11.30
N ASP A 261 13.40 0.74 -12.37
CA ASP A 261 13.67 0.03 -13.63
C ASP A 261 15.10 -0.55 -13.66
N TYR A 262 15.74 -0.69 -12.49
CA TYR A 262 17.05 -1.30 -12.37
C TYR A 262 16.99 -2.82 -12.57
N GLN A 263 18.04 -3.37 -13.16
CA GLN A 263 18.21 -4.82 -13.22
C GLN A 263 18.73 -5.31 -11.88
N SER A 264 17.86 -5.94 -11.09
CA SER A 264 18.27 -6.54 -9.82
C SER A 264 19.31 -7.64 -10.03
N ARG A 265 20.32 -7.65 -9.17
CA ARG A 265 21.33 -8.71 -9.05
C ARG A 265 20.72 -10.02 -8.55
N HIS A 266 19.52 -9.99 -7.98
CA HIS A 266 18.82 -11.14 -7.45
C HIS A 266 17.56 -11.47 -8.26
N ARG A 267 17.20 -12.76 -8.32
CA ARG A 267 15.93 -13.18 -8.92
C ARG A 267 14.78 -12.74 -8.03
N ASN A 268 13.71 -12.17 -8.61
CA ASN A 268 12.53 -11.78 -7.84
C ASN A 268 11.65 -12.99 -7.49
N ASN A 269 12.16 -13.82 -6.58
CA ASN A 269 11.57 -15.09 -6.16
C ASN A 269 10.39 -14.86 -5.20
N LEU A 270 9.54 -15.88 -5.08
CA LEU A 270 8.41 -15.89 -4.15
C LEU A 270 8.89 -16.30 -2.76
N ARG A 271 8.57 -15.51 -1.75
CA ARG A 271 8.96 -15.71 -0.35
C ARG A 271 7.76 -16.18 0.44
N LYS A 272 7.89 -17.30 1.14
CA LYS A 272 6.81 -17.85 1.97
C LYS A 272 6.47 -16.88 3.09
N ILE A 273 5.20 -16.51 3.20
CA ILE A 273 4.71 -15.61 4.25
C ILE A 273 4.72 -16.38 5.58
N PRO A 274 5.46 -15.91 6.60
CA PRO A 274 5.57 -16.61 7.87
C PRO A 274 4.22 -16.72 8.60
N GLU A 275 4.06 -17.77 9.40
CA GLU A 275 2.81 -18.06 10.11
C GLU A 275 2.35 -16.93 11.03
N GLN A 276 3.29 -16.20 11.64
CA GLN A 276 2.95 -15.07 12.50
C GLN A 276 2.19 -13.94 11.77
N PHE A 277 2.34 -13.80 10.45
CA PHE A 277 1.62 -12.77 9.68
C PHE A 277 0.21 -13.20 9.26
N LYS A 278 -0.14 -14.49 9.32
CA LYS A 278 -1.36 -15.04 8.71
C LYS A 278 -2.65 -14.43 9.27
N GLY A 279 -2.66 -14.04 10.54
CA GLY A 279 -3.84 -13.52 11.24
C GLY A 279 -4.04 -12.00 11.22
N ILE A 280 -3.19 -11.23 10.53
CA ILE A 280 -3.15 -9.76 10.68
C ILE A 280 -4.33 -9.06 9.98
N PHE A 281 -4.62 -9.37 8.71
CA PHE A 281 -5.65 -8.70 7.90
C PHE A 281 -6.27 -9.62 6.84
#